data_AF-A0A7Y0HTK6-F1
#
_entry.id   AF-A0A7Y0HTK6-F1
#
_cell.length_a   1.000
_cell.length_b   1.000
_cell.length_c   1.000
_cell.angle_alpha   90.00
_cell.angle_beta   90.00
_cell.angle_gamma   90.00
#
_symmetry.space_group_name_H-M   'P 1'
#
loop_
_entity.id
_entity.type
_entity.pdbx_description
1 polymer ?
#
loop_
_entity_poly.entity_id
_entity_poly.type
_entity_poly.pdbx_seq_one_letter_code
_entity_poly.pdbx_strand_id
1 'polypeptide(L)'
;MLVAMLDRAPDKLRADLQRYYGLDLDELGLSIRCRRMADLAANLPQEARIWQAIDPRAEWTDREYLLATIADNTGFLAWSQTKEAQHANAKWHGRIPRPGEHAATPDVVAVDVDELGKILSRPRG
;
A
#
# COMPACT_ATOMS: atom_id res chain seq x y z
N MET A 1 19.60 -2.97 3.25
CA MET A 1 18.61 -2.44 2.29
C MET A 1 18.70 -3.15 0.93
N LEU A 2 19.83 -3.13 0.22
CA LEU A 2 20.00 -3.85 -1.07
C LEU A 2 19.65 -5.36 -0.99
N VAL A 3 20.17 -6.07 0.03
CA VAL A 3 19.89 -7.50 0.22
C VAL A 3 18.38 -7.77 0.38
N ALA A 4 17.69 -6.97 1.21
CA ALA A 4 16.25 -7.11 1.40
C ALA A 4 15.44 -6.86 0.12
N MET A 5 15.89 -5.94 -0.74
CA MET A 5 15.27 -5.69 -2.05
C MET A 5 15.48 -6.86 -3.01
N LEU A 6 16.67 -7.44 -3.02
CA LEU A 6 17.00 -8.63 -3.82
C LEU A 6 16.20 -9.86 -3.39
N ASP A 7 15.98 -10.04 -2.08
CA ASP A 7 15.17 -11.15 -1.56
C ASP A 7 13.68 -10.98 -1.90
N ARG A 8 13.19 -9.74 -1.96
CA ARG A 8 11.75 -9.45 -2.12
C ARG A 8 11.30 -9.40 -3.57
N ALA A 9 12.03 -8.69 -4.43
CA ALA A 9 11.66 -8.48 -5.84
C ALA A 9 12.90 -8.10 -6.68
N PRO A 10 13.77 -9.08 -7.03
CA PRO A 10 15.01 -8.81 -7.76
C PRO A 10 14.77 -8.34 -9.20
N ASP A 11 13.68 -8.79 -9.81
CA ASP A 11 13.22 -8.39 -11.15
C ASP A 11 12.85 -6.91 -11.21
N LYS A 12 12.08 -6.43 -10.23
CA LYS A 12 11.69 -5.01 -10.13
C LYS A 12 12.88 -4.13 -9.83
N LEU A 13 13.76 -4.56 -8.91
CA LEU A 13 14.98 -3.82 -8.62
C LEU A 13 15.86 -3.68 -9.87
N ARG A 14 16.05 -4.75 -10.64
CA ARG A 14 16.80 -4.71 -11.91
C ARG A 14 16.19 -3.71 -12.89
N ALA A 15 14.87 -3.77 -13.08
CA ALA A 15 14.17 -2.86 -13.98
C ALA A 15 14.30 -1.39 -13.55
N ASP A 16 14.19 -1.10 -12.25
CA ASP A 16 14.30 0.28 -11.73
C ASP A 16 15.74 0.81 -11.83
N LEU A 17 16.74 0.00 -11.51
CA LEU A 17 18.16 0.39 -11.66
C LEU A 17 18.51 0.68 -13.12
N GLN A 18 18.04 -0.17 -14.05
CA GLN A 18 18.23 0.06 -15.48
C GLN A 18 17.49 1.32 -15.95
N ARG A 19 16.27 1.55 -15.47
CA ARG A 19 15.44 2.70 -15.87
C ARG A 19 15.99 4.04 -15.39
N TYR A 20 16.37 4.13 -14.11
CA TYR A 20 16.75 5.41 -13.49
C TYR A 20 18.24 5.71 -13.57
N TYR A 21 19.09 4.68 -13.56
CA TYR A 21 20.53 4.84 -13.54
C TYR A 21 21.24 4.24 -14.76
N GLY A 22 20.54 3.49 -15.62
CA GLY A 22 21.15 2.82 -16.76
C GLY A 22 22.11 1.70 -16.38
N LEU A 23 21.99 1.18 -15.15
CA LEU A 23 22.90 0.17 -14.61
C LEU A 23 22.26 -1.22 -14.67
N ASP A 24 23.04 -2.18 -15.14
CA ASP A 24 22.68 -3.59 -15.05
C ASP A 24 23.00 -4.11 -13.64
N LEU A 25 22.05 -4.85 -13.06
CA LEU A 25 22.24 -5.52 -11.79
C LEU A 25 23.24 -6.68 -11.91
N ASP A 26 23.36 -7.28 -13.10
CA ASP A 26 24.27 -8.40 -13.35
C ASP A 26 25.76 -7.99 -13.34
N GLU A 27 26.02 -6.68 -13.39
CA GLU A 27 27.35 -6.08 -13.22
C GLU A 27 27.78 -5.94 -11.74
N LEU A 28 26.89 -6.27 -10.80
CA LEU A 28 27.17 -6.22 -9.36
C LEU A 28 28.30 -7.17 -8.96
N GLY A 29 29.35 -6.62 -8.36
CA GLY A 29 30.53 -7.38 -7.93
C GLY A 29 31.56 -7.63 -9.03
N LEU A 30 31.23 -7.33 -10.30
CA LEU A 30 32.17 -7.37 -11.43
C LEU A 30 32.77 -5.98 -11.66
N SER A 31 31.96 -5.05 -12.15
CA SER A 31 32.34 -3.65 -12.42
C SER A 31 31.83 -2.69 -11.35
N ILE A 32 30.71 -3.03 -10.69
CA ILE A 32 30.05 -2.16 -9.70
C ILE A 32 30.22 -2.72 -8.30
N ARG A 33 30.78 -1.89 -7.40
CA ARG A 33 30.92 -2.24 -5.98
C ARG A 33 29.56 -2.37 -5.30
N CYS A 34 29.40 -3.37 -4.42
CA CYS A 34 28.15 -3.59 -3.69
C CYS A 34 27.68 -2.38 -2.88
N ARG A 35 28.62 -1.62 -2.28
CA ARG A 35 28.29 -0.39 -1.55
C ARG A 35 27.63 0.66 -2.46
N ARG A 36 28.21 0.89 -3.65
CA ARG A 36 27.66 1.84 -4.63
C ARG A 36 26.26 1.42 -5.07
N MET A 37 26.05 0.14 -5.33
CA MET A 37 24.72 -0.35 -5.71
C MET A 37 23.71 -0.17 -4.58
N ALA A 38 24.13 -0.41 -3.33
CA ALA A 38 23.28 -0.19 -2.17
C ALA A 38 22.91 1.28 -1.99
N ASP A 39 23.86 2.20 -2.20
CA ASP A 39 23.61 3.64 -2.16
C ASP A 39 22.61 4.08 -3.24
N LEU A 40 22.74 3.55 -4.46
CA LEU A 40 21.83 3.87 -5.57
C LEU A 40 20.44 3.30 -5.37
N ALA A 41 20.35 2.04 -4.89
CA ALA A 41 19.08 1.44 -4.54
C ALA A 41 18.37 2.23 -3.42
N ALA A 42 19.12 2.81 -2.47
CA ALA A 42 18.56 3.58 -1.37
C ALA A 42 18.00 4.93 -1.80
N ASN A 43 18.56 5.50 -2.86
CA ASN A 43 18.14 6.79 -3.40
C ASN A 43 17.21 6.65 -4.61
N LEU A 44 16.61 5.47 -4.83
CA LEU A 44 15.60 5.31 -5.87
C LEU A 44 14.41 6.26 -5.61
N PRO A 45 13.87 6.90 -6.67
CA PRO A 45 12.76 7.81 -6.54
C PRO A 45 11.50 7.08 -6.04
N GLN A 46 10.54 7.81 -5.49
CA GLN A 46 9.29 7.26 -4.95
C GLN A 46 8.52 6.45 -6.00
N GLU A 47 8.62 6.83 -7.28
CA GLU A 47 7.98 6.17 -8.41
C GLU A 47 8.68 4.87 -8.84
N ALA A 48 9.70 4.40 -8.13
CA ALA A 48 10.33 3.11 -8.37
C ALA A 48 9.39 1.96 -7.98
N ARG A 49 9.29 0.95 -8.84
CA ARG A 49 8.39 -0.18 -8.66
C ARG A 49 8.78 -1.08 -7.50
N ILE A 50 10.06 -1.07 -7.11
CA ILE A 50 10.56 -1.82 -5.95
C ILE A 50 9.84 -1.42 -4.67
N TRP A 51 9.47 -0.14 -4.52
CA TRP A 51 8.76 0.33 -3.33
C TRP A 51 7.38 -0.30 -3.21
N GLN A 52 6.68 -0.49 -4.33
CA GLN A 52 5.37 -1.17 -4.38
C GLN A 52 5.45 -2.63 -3.95
N ALA A 53 6.60 -3.29 -4.15
CA ALA A 53 6.82 -4.67 -3.72
C ALA A 53 7.15 -4.81 -2.23
N ILE A 54 7.67 -3.73 -1.64
CA ILE A 54 8.02 -3.64 -0.22
C ILE A 54 6.77 -3.22 0.59
N ASP A 55 6.10 -2.15 0.15
CA ASP A 55 4.90 -1.62 0.78
C ASP A 55 3.84 -1.33 -0.30
N PRO A 56 2.67 -1.99 -0.24
CA PRO A 56 1.55 -1.70 -1.14
C PRO A 56 1.12 -0.24 -1.15
N ARG A 57 1.34 0.52 -0.07
CA ARG A 57 1.02 1.96 -0.01
C ARG A 57 1.87 2.80 -0.95
N ALA A 58 3.07 2.33 -1.30
CA ALA A 58 3.93 3.01 -2.26
C ALA A 58 3.49 2.81 -3.72
N GLU A 59 2.39 2.09 -3.96
CA GLU A 59 1.79 1.97 -5.29
C GLU A 59 1.38 3.33 -5.85
N TRP A 60 0.82 4.20 -5.01
CA TRP A 60 0.43 5.55 -5.39
C TRP A 60 1.52 6.56 -5.03
N THR A 61 1.73 7.48 -5.96
CA THR A 61 2.46 8.72 -5.74
C THR A 61 1.66 9.69 -4.88
N ASP A 62 2.34 10.66 -4.28
CA ASP A 62 1.69 11.73 -3.51
C ASP A 62 0.62 12.46 -4.33
N ARG A 63 0.84 12.61 -5.65
CA ARG A 63 -0.12 13.22 -6.57
C ARG A 63 -1.40 12.39 -6.67
N GLU A 64 -1.30 11.06 -6.77
CA GLU A 64 -2.45 10.17 -6.83
C GLU A 64 -3.23 10.17 -5.51
N TYR A 65 -2.53 10.19 -4.37
CA TYR A 65 -3.17 10.36 -3.06
C TYR A 65 -3.93 11.67 -2.93
N LEU A 66 -3.34 12.78 -3.39
CA LEU A 66 -3.98 14.09 -3.37
C LEU A 66 -5.20 14.13 -4.32
N LEU A 67 -5.06 13.59 -5.54
CA LEU A 67 -6.16 13.53 -6.51
C LEU A 67 -7.32 12.68 -6.00
N ALA A 68 -7.05 11.53 -5.43
CA ALA A 68 -8.08 10.69 -4.83
C ALA A 68 -8.78 11.41 -3.67
N THR A 69 -8.04 12.18 -2.87
CA THR A 69 -8.62 12.96 -1.77
C THR A 69 -9.49 14.10 -2.27
N ILE A 70 -9.09 14.77 -3.35
CA ILE A 70 -9.91 15.80 -4.01
C ILE A 70 -11.19 15.18 -4.59
N ALA A 71 -11.07 14.04 -5.29
CA ALA A 71 -12.21 13.33 -5.85
C ALA A 71 -13.20 12.90 -4.77
N ASP A 72 -12.69 12.34 -3.67
CA ASP A 72 -13.47 11.94 -2.50
C ASP A 72 -14.24 13.12 -1.90
N ASN A 73 -13.53 14.21 -1.61
CA ASN A 73 -14.14 15.40 -1.01
C ASN A 73 -15.19 16.03 -1.94
N THR A 74 -14.91 16.07 -3.25
CA THR A 74 -15.85 16.61 -4.25
C THR A 74 -17.10 15.74 -4.36
N GLY A 75 -16.93 14.41 -4.40
CA GLY A 75 -18.03 13.46 -4.42
C GLY A 75 -18.87 13.53 -3.15
N PHE A 76 -18.24 13.66 -1.99
CA PHE A 76 -18.91 13.85 -0.72
C PHE A 76 -19.72 15.16 -0.68
N LEU A 77 -19.14 16.27 -1.13
CA LEU A 77 -19.84 17.57 -1.20
C LEU A 77 -21.07 17.52 -2.11
N ALA A 78 -20.95 16.86 -3.28
CA ALA A 78 -22.09 16.67 -4.17
C ALA A 78 -23.17 15.78 -3.54
N TRP A 79 -22.77 14.67 -2.91
CA TRP A 79 -23.68 13.76 -2.22
C TRP A 79 -24.39 14.44 -1.04
N SER A 80 -23.70 15.28 -0.28
CA SER A 80 -24.27 15.98 0.89
C SER A 80 -25.44 16.91 0.55
N GLN A 81 -25.55 17.33 -0.72
CA GLN A 81 -26.64 18.17 -1.21
C GLN A 81 -27.85 17.36 -1.70
N THR A 82 -27.75 16.03 -1.73
CA THR A 82 -28.84 15.15 -2.17
C THR A 82 -29.88 14.95 -1.08
N LYS A 83 -31.10 14.54 -1.47
CA LYS A 83 -32.14 14.12 -0.51
C LYS A 83 -31.72 12.87 0.27
N GLU A 84 -30.94 12.00 -0.35
CA GLU A 84 -30.45 10.77 0.26
C GLU A 84 -29.60 11.07 1.51
N ALA A 85 -28.74 12.09 1.44
CA ALA A 85 -27.90 12.51 2.57
C ALA A 85 -28.69 13.07 3.76
N GLN A 86 -29.97 13.41 3.60
CA GLN A 86 -30.81 13.97 4.67
C GLN A 86 -31.44 12.88 5.57
N HIS A 87 -31.33 11.61 5.21
CA HIS A 87 -31.83 10.51 6.04
C HIS A 87 -30.94 10.28 7.26
N ALA A 88 -31.55 9.95 8.41
CA ALA A 88 -30.86 9.80 9.70
C ALA A 88 -29.72 8.75 9.72
N ASN A 89 -29.70 7.82 8.75
CA ASN A 89 -28.69 6.77 8.62
C ASN A 89 -27.96 6.78 7.27
N ALA A 90 -28.00 7.90 6.55
CA ALA A 90 -27.33 8.02 5.25
C ALA A 90 -25.81 7.89 5.41
N LYS A 91 -25.18 7.03 4.60
CA LYS A 91 -23.72 6.84 4.60
C LYS A 91 -23.18 7.03 3.19
N TRP A 92 -22.12 7.82 3.10
CA TRP A 92 -21.41 8.00 1.84
C TRP A 92 -20.41 6.87 1.61
N HIS A 93 -20.51 6.23 0.46
CA HIS A 93 -19.66 5.08 0.06
C HIS A 93 -18.79 5.37 -1.17
N GLY A 94 -18.72 6.63 -1.62
CA GLY A 94 -18.00 7.02 -2.84
C GLY A 94 -16.49 7.19 -2.69
N ARG A 95 -15.91 6.82 -1.53
CA ARG A 95 -14.48 6.98 -1.26
C ARG A 95 -13.67 5.97 -2.07
N ILE A 96 -12.67 6.44 -2.81
CA ILE A 96 -11.77 5.58 -3.58
C ILE A 96 -10.90 4.76 -2.59
N PRO A 97 -10.84 3.42 -2.69
CA PRO A 97 -10.00 2.61 -1.80
C PRO A 97 -8.52 2.93 -2.02
N ARG A 98 -7.76 3.14 -0.93
CA ARG A 98 -6.32 3.45 -1.02
C ARG A 98 -5.48 2.17 -1.09
N PRO A 99 -4.35 2.16 -1.80
CA PRO A 99 -3.42 1.04 -1.76
C PRO A 99 -2.95 0.75 -0.33
N GLY A 100 -2.89 -0.53 0.03
CA GLY A 100 -2.58 -0.99 1.40
C GLY A 100 -3.70 -0.78 2.43
N GLU A 101 -4.84 -0.19 2.03
CA GLU A 101 -6.05 -0.17 2.84
C GLU A 101 -6.71 -1.54 2.72
N HIS A 102 -6.73 -2.29 3.82
CA HIS A 102 -7.53 -3.51 3.88
C HIS A 102 -8.97 -3.06 4.09
N ALA A 103 -9.87 -3.43 3.17
CA ALA A 103 -11.30 -3.23 3.38
C ALA A 103 -11.63 -3.78 4.77
N ALA A 104 -12.31 -2.98 5.61
CA ALA A 104 -12.74 -3.43 6.92
C ALA A 104 -13.47 -4.76 6.73
N THR A 105 -12.89 -5.85 7.25
CA THR A 105 -13.47 -7.18 7.13
C THR A 105 -14.87 -7.07 7.74
N PRO A 106 -15.95 -7.31 6.97
CA PRO A 106 -17.32 -7.06 7.46
C PRO A 106 -17.72 -8.05 8.56
N ASP A 107 -16.89 -9.04 8.86
CA ASP A 107 -17.20 -10.15 9.76
C ASP A 107 -16.66 -9.94 11.18
N VAL A 108 -16.70 -8.70 11.69
CA VAL A 108 -16.57 -8.46 13.12
C VAL A 108 -17.95 -8.65 13.74
N VAL A 109 -18.30 -9.91 14.01
CA VAL A 109 -19.47 -10.22 14.84
C VAL A 109 -19.16 -9.73 16.25
N ALA A 110 -19.94 -8.76 16.73
CA ALA A 110 -19.90 -8.39 18.14
C ALA A 110 -20.40 -9.57 18.96
N VAL A 111 -19.47 -10.32 19.55
CA VAL A 111 -19.77 -11.45 20.44
C VAL A 111 -19.81 -10.93 21.87
N ASP A 112 -20.82 -11.36 22.63
CA ASP A 112 -20.94 -11.02 24.04
C ASP A 112 -19.76 -11.58 24.85
N VAL A 113 -19.36 -10.89 25.92
CA VAL A 113 -18.14 -11.21 26.70
C VAL A 113 -18.21 -12.64 27.25
N ASP A 114 -19.40 -13.08 27.67
CA ASP A 114 -19.62 -14.43 28.20
C ASP A 114 -19.52 -15.52 27.12
N GLU A 115 -19.91 -15.19 25.88
CA GLU A 115 -19.80 -16.09 24.74
C GLU A 115 -18.35 -16.21 24.26
N LEU A 116 -17.61 -15.10 24.24
CA LEU A 116 -16.18 -15.08 23.93
C LEU A 116 -15.37 -15.92 24.94
N GLY A 117 -15.71 -15.83 26.23
CA GLY A 117 -15.08 -16.64 27.29
C GLY A 117 -15.26 -18.14 27.06
N LYS A 118 -16.45 -18.58 26.61
CA LYS A 118 -16.73 -19.99 26.28
C LYS A 118 -15.95 -20.48 25.07
N ILE A 119 -15.81 -19.63 24.04
CA ILE A 119 -15.04 -19.97 22.82
C ILE A 119 -13.57 -20.15 23.16
N LEU A 120 -13.00 -19.25 23.97
CA LEU A 120 -11.58 -19.29 24.36
C LEU A 120 -11.23 -20.45 25.29
N SER A 121 -12.22 -20.98 26.02
CA SER A 121 -12.04 -22.08 26.97
C SER A 121 -12.05 -23.47 26.31
N ARG A 122 -12.32 -23.57 25.00
CA ARG A 122 -12.27 -24.85 24.29
C ARG A 122 -10.81 -25.26 24.05
N PRO A 123 -10.47 -26.55 24.21
CA PRO A 123 -9.13 -27.05 23.89
C PRO A 123 -8.85 -26.79 22.41
N ARG A 124 -7.76 -26.08 22.14
CA ARG A 124 -7.29 -25.85 20.77
C ARG A 124 -6.63 -27.14 20.31
N GLY A 125 -7.19 -27.74 19.26
CA GLY A 125 -6.59 -28.88 18.57
C GLY A 125 -5.33 -28.47 17.80
#